data_AF-A0A519SUR0-F1
#
_entry.id   AF-A0A519SUR0-F1
#
_cell.length_a   1.000
_cell.length_b   1.000
_cell.length_c   1.000
_cell.angle_alpha   90.00
_cell.angle_beta   90.00
_cell.angle_gamma   90.00
#
_symmetry.space_group_name_H-M   'P 1'
#
loop_
_entity.id
_entity.type
_entity.pdbx_description
1 polymer ?
#
loop_
_entity_poly.entity_id
_entity_poly.type
_entity_poly.pdbx_seq_one_letter_code
_entity_poly.pdbx_strand_id
1 'polypeptide(L)'
;MGDGCFPSFSQQRLLLAVYLAHIKLGDGSRLAHWAKVRYSGELAYALLCQHLLHPQLPDELMLAAHQASEDLRARLPRGCSWEAAQAQAIRVLPVALRVLSVLNAPVLRPQRV
;
A
#
# COMPACT_ATOMS: atom_id res chain seq x y z
N MET A 1 -9.03 -26.06 -7.31
CA MET A 1 -8.14 -25.14 -6.57
C MET A 1 -7.66 -24.14 -7.60
N GLY A 2 -8.32 -22.99 -7.69
CA GLY A 2 -7.98 -22.01 -8.71
C GLY A 2 -6.71 -21.30 -8.27
N ASP A 3 -5.65 -21.42 -9.06
CA ASP A 3 -4.52 -20.49 -9.05
C ASP A 3 -5.08 -19.12 -9.45
N GLY A 4 -5.71 -18.46 -8.48
CA GLY A 4 -6.02 -17.04 -8.58
C GLY A 4 -4.68 -16.35 -8.71
N CYS A 5 -4.36 -15.93 -9.93
CA CYS A 5 -3.11 -15.28 -10.27
C CYS A 5 -2.98 -14.02 -9.42
N PHE A 6 -2.40 -14.13 -8.23
CA PHE A 6 -2.11 -12.99 -7.39
C PHE A 6 -1.16 -12.10 -8.19
N PRO A 7 -1.47 -10.81 -8.37
CA PRO A 7 -0.64 -9.92 -9.15
C PRO A 7 0.78 -9.92 -8.58
N SER A 8 1.79 -9.97 -9.44
CA SER A 8 3.19 -9.95 -9.00
C SER A 8 3.49 -8.66 -8.22
N PHE A 9 4.53 -8.65 -7.37
CA PHE A 9 4.91 -7.44 -6.63
C PHE A 9 5.12 -6.23 -7.53
N SER A 10 5.70 -6.44 -8.72
CA SER A 10 5.85 -5.38 -9.73
C SER A 10 4.50 -4.82 -10.20
N GLN A 11 3.51 -5.68 -10.44
CA GLN A 11 2.16 -5.28 -10.85
C GLN A 11 1.42 -4.56 -9.72
N GLN A 12 1.48 -5.09 -8.50
CA GLN A 12 0.89 -4.45 -7.31
C GLN A 12 1.47 -3.06 -7.08
N ARG A 13 2.79 -2.92 -7.23
CA ARG A 13 3.50 -1.65 -7.06
C ARG A 13 3.05 -0.63 -8.10
N LEU A 14 2.97 -1.03 -9.37
CA LEU A 14 2.49 -0.15 -10.44
C LEU A 14 1.04 0.28 -10.18
N LEU A 15 0.17 -0.66 -9.81
CA LEU A 15 -1.24 -0.39 -9.55
C LEU A 15 -1.43 0.61 -8.41
N LEU A 16 -0.75 0.39 -7.27
CA LEU A 16 -0.79 1.30 -6.13
C LEU A 16 -0.23 2.69 -6.47
N ALA A 17 0.84 2.76 -7.27
CA ALA A 17 1.42 4.04 -7.69
C ALA A 17 0.44 4.84 -8.56
N VAL A 18 -0.25 4.17 -9.50
CA VAL A 18 -1.28 4.79 -10.35
C VAL A 18 -2.46 5.27 -9.50
N TYR A 19 -2.93 4.48 -8.55
CA TYR A 19 -4.00 4.91 -7.65
C TYR A 19 -3.59 6.09 -6.79
N LEU A 20 -2.40 6.07 -6.19
CA LEU A 20 -1.89 7.20 -5.41
C LEU A 20 -1.83 8.48 -6.26
N ALA A 21 -1.37 8.41 -7.51
CA ALA A 21 -1.33 9.56 -8.41
C ALA A 21 -2.74 10.11 -8.67
N HIS A 22 -3.71 9.25 -8.97
CA HIS A 22 -5.10 9.66 -9.15
C HIS A 22 -5.73 10.25 -7.89
N ILE A 23 -5.40 9.70 -6.72
CA ILE A 23 -5.92 10.18 -5.45
C ILE A 23 -5.38 11.58 -5.15
N LYS A 24 -4.07 11.81 -5.34
CA LYS A 24 -3.45 13.13 -5.14
C LYS A 24 -4.04 14.23 -6.02
N LEU A 25 -4.40 13.88 -7.26
CA LEU A 25 -4.96 14.82 -8.24
C LEU A 25 -6.50 14.91 -8.17
N GLY A 26 -7.14 14.00 -7.44
CA GLY A 26 -8.60 13.93 -7.35
C GLY A 26 -9.18 14.87 -6.31
N ASP A 27 -10.43 15.28 -6.53
CA ASP A 27 -11.23 16.18 -5.69
C ASP A 27 -12.42 15.47 -5.03
N GLY A 28 -12.55 14.14 -5.19
CA GLY A 28 -13.66 13.37 -4.64
C GLY A 28 -15.01 13.57 -5.34
N SER A 29 -15.11 14.35 -6.41
CA SER A 29 -16.38 14.58 -7.11
C SER A 29 -16.90 13.35 -7.86
N ARG A 30 -15.98 12.47 -8.30
CA ARG A 30 -16.28 11.28 -9.11
C ARG A 30 -16.25 10.02 -8.26
N LEU A 31 -17.20 9.11 -8.50
CA LEU A 31 -17.23 7.78 -7.87
C LEU A 31 -15.91 7.01 -8.03
N ALA A 32 -15.25 7.18 -9.18
CA ALA A 32 -13.95 6.57 -9.44
C ALA A 32 -12.84 7.02 -8.47
N HIS A 33 -12.89 8.25 -7.94
CA HIS A 33 -11.94 8.72 -6.92
C HIS A 33 -12.10 7.92 -5.63
N TRP A 34 -13.34 7.79 -5.15
CA TRP A 34 -13.69 7.01 -3.97
C TRP A 34 -13.37 5.53 -4.11
N ALA A 35 -13.68 4.94 -5.26
CA ALA A 35 -13.38 3.54 -5.55
C ALA A 35 -11.87 3.27 -5.47
N LYS A 36 -11.04 4.15 -6.07
CA LYS A 36 -9.58 4.03 -6.02
C LYS A 36 -9.05 4.16 -4.59
N VAL A 37 -9.54 5.13 -3.80
CA VAL A 37 -9.12 5.26 -2.39
C VAL A 37 -9.44 3.99 -1.60
N ARG A 38 -10.68 3.49 -1.68
CA ARG A 38 -11.09 2.30 -0.92
C ARG A 38 -10.32 1.06 -1.37
N TYR A 39 -10.25 0.81 -2.67
CA TYR A 39 -9.57 -0.37 -3.20
C TYR A 39 -8.07 -0.35 -2.90
N SER A 40 -7.40 0.79 -3.08
CA SER A 40 -5.98 0.93 -2.73
C SER A 40 -5.72 0.76 -1.24
N GLY A 41 -6.62 1.23 -0.37
CA GLY A 41 -6.55 1.02 1.07
C GLY A 41 -6.64 -0.45 1.46
N GLU A 42 -7.60 -1.20 0.92
CA GLU A 42 -7.74 -2.64 1.18
C GLU A 42 -6.51 -3.42 0.68
N LEU A 43 -6.03 -3.12 -0.53
CA LEU A 43 -4.84 -3.75 -1.10
C LEU A 43 -3.60 -3.45 -0.25
N ALA A 44 -3.41 -2.20 0.17
CA ALA A 44 -2.30 -1.81 1.04
C ALA A 44 -2.39 -2.49 2.40
N TYR A 45 -3.59 -2.58 3.00
CA TYR A 45 -3.77 -3.25 4.28
C TYR A 45 -3.37 -4.72 4.22
N ALA A 46 -3.91 -5.46 3.24
CA ALA A 46 -3.59 -6.87 3.04
C ALA A 46 -2.08 -7.09 2.86
N LEU A 47 -1.45 -6.25 2.04
CA LEU A 47 -0.02 -6.30 1.77
C LEU A 47 0.83 -6.06 3.02
N LEU A 48 0.51 -4.99 3.75
CA LEU A 48 1.26 -4.63 4.96
C LEU A 48 1.13 -5.73 6.02
N CYS A 49 -0.08 -6.26 6.24
CA CYS A 49 -0.29 -7.37 7.16
C CYS A 49 0.44 -8.66 6.73
N GLN A 50 0.48 -8.97 5.44
CA GLN A 50 1.14 -10.16 4.93
C GLN A 50 2.67 -10.10 5.07
N HIS A 51 3.26 -8.91 4.89
CA HIS A 51 4.71 -8.76 4.77
C HIS A 51 5.38 -8.05 5.95
N LEU A 52 4.64 -7.72 7.01
CA LEU A 52 5.11 -6.90 8.12
C LEU A 52 6.41 -7.41 8.77
N LEU A 53 6.57 -8.73 8.83
CA LEU A 53 7.70 -9.42 9.47
C LEU A 53 8.67 -10.03 8.46
N HIS A 54 8.67 -9.54 7.21
CA HIS A 54 9.53 -10.10 6.19
C HIS A 54 11.01 -9.74 6.48
N PRO A 55 11.95 -10.71 6.49
CA PRO A 55 13.31 -10.50 6.97
C PRO A 55 14.16 -9.55 6.13
N GLN A 56 13.69 -9.19 4.93
CA GLN A 56 14.34 -8.20 4.07
C GLN A 56 13.95 -6.74 4.39
N LEU A 57 12.91 -6.53 5.22
CA LEU A 57 12.49 -5.19 5.58
C LEU A 57 13.38 -4.64 6.69
N PRO A 58 13.94 -3.42 6.54
CA PRO A 58 14.60 -2.73 7.65
C PRO A 58 13.62 -2.43 8.79
N ASP A 59 14.09 -2.42 10.03
CA ASP A 59 13.27 -2.20 11.23
C ASP A 59 12.41 -0.92 11.15
N GLU A 60 12.99 0.18 10.64
CA GLU A 60 12.26 1.45 10.45
C GLU A 60 11.06 1.29 9.50
N LEU A 61 11.23 0.51 8.43
CA LEU A 61 10.18 0.27 7.46
C LEU A 61 9.12 -0.70 8.02
N MET A 62 9.52 -1.66 8.86
CA MET A 62 8.59 -2.52 9.59
C MET A 62 7.71 -1.70 10.54
N LEU A 63 8.30 -0.77 11.30
CA LEU A 63 7.55 0.12 12.19
C LEU A 63 6.57 1.01 11.41
N ALA A 64 7.04 1.61 10.32
CA ALA A 64 6.18 2.42 9.45
C ALA A 64 5.04 1.59 8.83
N ALA A 65 5.35 0.37 8.37
CA ALA A 65 4.37 -0.57 7.83
C ALA A 65 3.31 -0.96 8.87
N HIS A 66 3.72 -1.16 10.13
CA HIS A 66 2.82 -1.40 11.24
C HIS A 66 1.90 -0.23 11.50
N GLN A 67 2.44 0.98 11.68
CA GLN A 67 1.65 2.19 11.90
C GLN A 67 0.66 2.44 10.76
N ALA A 68 1.10 2.26 9.51
CA ALA A 68 0.26 2.38 8.33
C ALA A 68 -0.87 1.33 8.30
N SER A 69 -0.59 0.10 8.73
CA SER A 69 -1.61 -0.95 8.83
C SER A 69 -2.64 -0.63 9.92
N GLU A 70 -2.23 -0.04 11.04
CA GLU A 70 -3.15 0.40 12.09
C GLU A 70 -4.02 1.58 11.64
N ASP A 71 -3.47 2.55 10.90
CA ASP A 71 -4.25 3.67 10.32
C ASP A 71 -5.36 3.12 9.41
N LEU A 72 -5.05 2.13 8.58
CA LEU A 72 -6.06 1.45 7.74
C LEU A 72 -7.04 0.60 8.54
N ARG A 73 -6.58 -0.11 9.59
CA ARG A 73 -7.45 -0.91 10.47
C ARG A 73 -8.47 -0.04 11.18
N ALA A 74 -8.10 1.17 11.59
CA ALA A 74 -8.98 2.12 12.23
C ALA A 74 -10.15 2.58 11.35
N ARG A 75 -10.17 2.19 10.05
CA ARG A 75 -11.25 2.34 9.06
C ARG A 75 -11.99 3.68 9.14
N LEU A 76 -11.75 4.54 8.15
CA LEU A 76 -12.52 5.78 8.05
C LEU A 76 -14.05 5.50 8.00
N PRO A 77 -14.84 6.25 8.80
CA PRO A 77 -16.30 6.09 8.84
C PRO A 77 -16.94 6.14 7.46
N ARG A 78 -18.08 5.45 7.31
CA ARG A 78 -18.93 5.63 6.14
C ARG A 78 -19.45 7.07 6.17
N GLY A 79 -19.20 7.84 5.10
CA GLY A 79 -19.54 9.26 5.03
C GLY A 79 -18.44 10.23 5.47
N CYS A 80 -17.20 9.77 5.68
CA CYS A 80 -16.06 10.68 5.87
C CYS A 80 -15.89 11.64 4.68
N SER A 81 -15.28 12.80 4.91
CA SER A 81 -14.97 13.74 3.83
C SER A 81 -13.94 13.17 2.86
N TRP A 82 -13.90 13.72 1.65
CA TRP A 82 -12.91 13.33 0.65
C TRP A 82 -11.49 13.62 1.14
N GLU A 83 -11.29 14.79 1.75
CA GLU A 83 -9.99 15.25 2.26
C GLU A 83 -9.45 14.29 3.32
N ALA A 84 -10.31 13.79 4.21
CA ALA A 84 -9.91 12.80 5.21
C ALA A 84 -9.47 11.48 4.55
N ALA A 85 -10.24 10.99 3.56
CA ALA A 85 -9.93 9.77 2.83
C ALA A 85 -8.66 9.91 1.98
N GLN A 86 -8.51 11.04 1.30
CA GLN A 86 -7.34 11.38 0.51
C GLN A 86 -6.09 11.50 1.39
N ALA A 87 -6.19 12.19 2.53
CA ALA A 87 -5.08 12.36 3.46
C ALA A 87 -4.60 11.02 4.04
N GLN A 88 -5.52 10.12 4.41
CA GLN A 88 -5.14 8.78 4.87
C GLN A 88 -4.41 8.01 3.76
N ALA A 89 -4.94 8.00 2.54
CA ALA A 89 -4.29 7.33 1.41
C ALA A 89 -2.89 7.91 1.10
N ILE A 90 -2.74 9.24 1.14
CA ILE A 90 -1.46 9.91 0.88
C ILE A 90 -0.41 9.56 1.95
N ARG A 91 -0.82 9.36 3.21
CA ARG A 91 0.10 8.91 4.27
C ARG A 91 0.49 7.44 4.14
N VAL A 92 -0.49 6.57 3.86
CA VAL A 92 -0.29 5.12 3.95
C VAL A 92 0.29 4.50 2.68
N LEU A 93 -0.24 4.85 1.49
CA LEU A 93 0.15 4.18 0.25
C LEU A 93 1.66 4.27 -0.08
N PRO A 94 2.37 5.38 0.21
CA PRO A 94 3.83 5.43 0.04
C PRO A 94 4.58 4.37 0.85
N VAL A 95 4.10 4.00 2.04
CA VAL A 95 4.72 2.96 2.87
C VAL A 95 4.58 1.60 2.21
N ALA A 96 3.38 1.25 1.74
CA ALA A 96 3.14 0.00 1.01
C ALA A 96 3.97 -0.09 -0.28
N LEU A 97 4.11 1.01 -1.02
CA LEU A 97 4.97 1.10 -2.20
C LEU A 97 6.45 0.87 -1.87
N ARG A 98 6.92 1.37 -0.72
CA ARG A 98 8.31 1.18 -0.28
C ARG A 98 8.57 -0.26 0.16
N VAL A 99 7.63 -0.88 0.88
CA VAL A 99 7.67 -2.33 1.19
C VAL A 99 7.77 -3.15 -0.09
N LEU A 100 6.89 -2.91 -1.06
CA LEU A 100 6.95 -3.59 -2.36
C LEU A 100 8.27 -3.38 -3.09
N SER A 101 8.84 -2.18 -3.02
CA SER A 101 10.12 -1.89 -3.68
C SER A 101 11.28 -2.66 -3.05
N VAL A 102 11.29 -2.84 -1.72
CA VAL A 102 12.28 -3.66 -1.02
C VAL A 102 12.10 -5.14 -1.36
N LEU A 103 10.87 -5.65 -1.32
CA LEU A 103 10.59 -7.07 -1.62
C LEU A 103 10.82 -7.44 -3.08
N ASN A 104 10.73 -6.48 -3.99
CA ASN A 104 10.99 -6.67 -5.42
C ASN A 104 12.47 -6.42 -5.78
N ALA A 105 13.29 -5.94 -4.84
CA ALA A 105 14.72 -5.75 -5.09
C ALA A 105 15.42 -7.12 -5.14
N PRO A 106 16.37 -7.33 -6.07
CA PRO A 106 17.18 -8.54 -6.06
C PRO A 106 17.95 -8.60 -4.74
N VAL A 107 17.87 -9.73 -4.04
CA VAL A 107 18.69 -9.98 -2.84
C VAL A 107 20.15 -9.97 -3.29
N LEU A 108 20.85 -8.88 -3.01
CA LEU A 108 22.31 -8.82 -3.14
C LEU A 108 22.88 -9.85 -2.16
N ARG A 109 23.14 -11.06 -2.66
CA ARG A 109 23.89 -12.06 -1.89
C ARG A 109 25.26 -11.44 -1.61
N PRO A 110 25.70 -11.37 -0.34
CA PRO A 110 27.07 -10.96 -0.05
C PRO A 110 28.00 -11.92 -0.79
N GLN A 111 28.81 -11.38 -1.71
CA GLN A 111 29.90 -12.13 -2.31
C GLN A 111 30.83 -12.52 -1.17
N ARG A 112 30.89 -13.82 -0.83
CA ARG A 112 31.91 -14.34 0.07
C ARG A 112 33.26 -14.10 -0.60
N VAL A 113 34.04 -13.17 -0.05
CA VAL A 113 35.48 -13.03 -0.30
C VAL A 113 36.20 -14.02 0.59
#